data_AF-A0A1Q7HMU2-F1
#
_entry.id   AF-A0A1Q7HMU2-F1
#
_cell.length_a   1.000
_cell.length_b   1.000
_cell.length_c   1.000
_cell.angle_alpha   90.00
_cell.angle_beta   90.00
_cell.angle_gamma   90.00
#
_symmetry.space_group_name_H-M   'P 1'
#
loop_
_entity.id
_entity.type
_entity.pdbx_description
1 polymer ?
#
loop_
_entity_poly.entity_id
_entity_poly.type
_entity_poly.pdbx_seq_one_letter_code
_entity_poly.pdbx_strand_id
1 'polypeptide(L)'
;MSEALVDDVLDRTGGHPQDTMQVCAELYYFMRDAGARTVTIQLLALAYEQALRELERAFALTWTDLGKQKYQQAVAKRVGRSEVLFQSTTELPRIEVLRALDAMRARGLVLRVGRGRYEFVEPMFAEYVRRLDSAVMAP
;
A
#
# COMPACT_ATOMS: atom_id res chain seq x y z
N MET A 1 6.43 -6.37 -23.60
CA MET A 1 5.88 -6.82 -22.31
C MET A 1 4.68 -7.68 -22.62
N SER A 2 4.50 -8.83 -21.97
CA SER A 2 3.27 -9.62 -22.14
C SER A 2 2.09 -8.91 -21.46
N GLU A 3 0.86 -9.20 -21.87
CA GLU A 3 -0.35 -8.69 -21.21
C GLU A 3 -0.34 -9.02 -19.71
N ALA A 4 0.01 -10.26 -19.35
CA ALA A 4 0.13 -10.67 -17.95
C ALA A 4 1.10 -9.81 -17.10
N LEU A 5 2.16 -9.24 -17.70
CA LEU A 5 3.08 -8.34 -16.97
C LEU A 5 2.54 -6.91 -16.91
N VAL A 6 1.72 -6.49 -17.88
CA VAL A 6 0.97 -5.24 -17.80
C VAL A 6 -0.03 -5.34 -16.64
N ASP A 7 -0.78 -6.43 -16.58
CA ASP A 7 -1.75 -6.69 -15.53
C ASP A 7 -1.06 -6.72 -14.15
N ASP A 8 0.10 -7.38 -14.01
CA ASP A 8 0.86 -7.40 -12.75
C ASP A 8 1.33 -5.99 -12.33
N VAL A 9 1.70 -5.11 -13.28
CA VAL A 9 1.99 -3.71 -12.96
C VAL A 9 0.75 -3.01 -12.42
N LEU A 10 -0.39 -3.14 -13.13
CA LEU A 10 -1.64 -2.46 -12.77
C LEU A 10 -2.21 -2.96 -11.44
N ASP A 11 -2.14 -4.25 -11.18
CA ASP A 11 -2.61 -4.85 -9.92
C ASP A 11 -1.76 -4.38 -8.74
N ARG A 12 -0.43 -4.33 -8.92
CA ARG A 12 0.51 -3.87 -7.87
C ARG A 12 0.40 -2.39 -7.56
N THR A 13 0.09 -1.57 -8.57
CA THR A 13 0.00 -0.11 -8.42
C THR A 13 -1.44 0.38 -8.21
N GLY A 14 -2.43 -0.50 -8.40
CA GLY A 14 -3.85 -0.13 -8.46
C GLY A 14 -4.19 0.81 -9.62
N GLY A 15 -3.32 0.89 -10.63
CA GLY A 15 -3.40 1.90 -11.68
C GLY A 15 -3.21 3.33 -11.19
N HIS A 16 -2.69 3.55 -9.97
CA HIS A 16 -2.41 4.88 -9.44
C HIS A 16 -1.35 5.56 -10.34
N PRO A 17 -1.62 6.76 -10.90
CA PRO A 17 -0.74 7.34 -11.92
C PRO A 17 0.70 7.55 -11.46
N GLN A 18 0.90 8.02 -10.23
CA GLN A 18 2.23 8.27 -9.67
C GLN A 18 3.00 6.95 -9.46
N ASP A 19 2.36 5.97 -8.82
CA ASP A 19 2.94 4.66 -8.51
C ASP A 19 3.31 3.91 -9.78
N THR A 20 2.39 3.88 -10.73
CA THR A 20 2.59 3.23 -12.03
C THR A 20 3.75 3.86 -12.78
N MET A 21 3.81 5.20 -12.80
CA MET A 21 4.92 5.92 -13.41
C MET A 21 6.24 5.63 -12.71
N GLN A 22 6.28 5.59 -11.37
CA GLN A 22 7.50 5.29 -10.63
C GLN A 22 8.00 3.87 -10.92
N VAL A 23 7.12 2.86 -10.86
CA VAL A 23 7.48 1.47 -11.20
C VAL A 23 7.99 1.37 -12.64
N CYS A 24 7.36 2.05 -13.58
CA CYS A 24 7.80 2.06 -14.98
C CYS A 24 9.14 2.77 -15.16
N ALA A 25 9.42 3.84 -14.41
CA ALA A 25 10.70 4.53 -14.44
C ALA A 25 11.84 3.64 -13.93
N GLU A 26 11.66 2.97 -12.79
CA GLU A 26 12.65 2.02 -12.27
C GLU A 26 12.85 0.84 -13.22
N LEU A 27 11.77 0.33 -13.80
CA LEU A 27 11.83 -0.75 -14.77
C LEU A 27 12.65 -0.35 -16.00
N TYR A 28 12.44 0.88 -16.50
CA TYR A 28 13.23 1.42 -17.60
C TYR A 28 14.73 1.47 -17.26
N TYR A 29 15.10 1.97 -16.08
CA TYR A 29 16.51 2.05 -15.68
C TYR A 29 17.14 0.67 -15.52
N PHE A 30 16.48 -0.27 -14.84
CA PHE A 30 16.99 -1.63 -14.71
C PHE A 30 17.14 -2.34 -16.06
N MET A 31 16.19 -2.16 -16.98
CA MET A 31 16.31 -2.72 -18.33
C MET A 31 17.50 -2.14 -19.08
N ARG A 32 17.66 -0.81 -19.04
CA ARG A 32 18.77 -0.12 -19.71
C ARG A 32 20.12 -0.62 -19.19
N ASP A 33 20.27 -0.69 -17.87
CA ASP A 33 21.53 -1.05 -17.22
C ASP A 33 21.88 -2.53 -17.44
N ALA A 34 20.86 -3.41 -17.54
CA ALA A 34 21.04 -4.83 -17.87
C ALA A 34 21.16 -5.12 -19.38
N GLY A 35 21.01 -4.11 -20.26
CA GLY A 35 20.93 -4.30 -21.71
C GLY A 35 19.71 -5.12 -22.15
N ALA A 36 18.68 -5.21 -21.31
CA ALA A 36 17.48 -6.00 -21.58
C ALA A 36 16.54 -5.29 -22.53
N ARG A 37 15.94 -6.03 -23.47
CA ARG A 37 14.94 -5.53 -24.42
C ARG A 37 13.52 -5.96 -24.12
N THR A 38 13.35 -6.87 -23.16
CA THR A 38 12.06 -7.41 -22.74
C THR A 38 11.95 -7.37 -21.23
N VAL A 39 10.80 -6.93 -20.73
CA VAL A 39 10.46 -6.99 -19.31
C VAL A 39 10.31 -8.45 -18.89
N THR A 40 10.90 -8.80 -17.76
CA THR A 40 10.72 -10.09 -17.09
C THR A 40 10.09 -9.87 -15.71
N ILE A 41 9.54 -10.93 -15.13
CA ILE A 41 8.97 -10.88 -13.78
C ILE A 41 10.02 -10.48 -12.72
N GLN A 42 11.28 -10.88 -12.92
CA GLN A 42 12.38 -10.53 -12.01
C GLN A 42 12.71 -9.03 -12.09
N LEU A 43 12.76 -8.46 -13.30
CA LEU A 43 12.98 -7.03 -13.48
C LEU A 43 11.83 -6.20 -12.92
N LEU A 44 10.58 -6.65 -13.12
CA LEU A 44 9.41 -6.00 -12.53
C LEU A 44 9.44 -6.05 -11.00
N ALA A 45 9.79 -7.18 -10.40
CA ALA A 45 9.92 -7.28 -8.95
C ALA A 45 10.99 -6.33 -8.40
N LEU A 46 12.16 -6.23 -9.04
CA LEU A 46 13.21 -5.29 -8.66
C LEU A 46 12.76 -3.83 -8.80
N ALA A 47 12.10 -3.50 -9.92
CA ALA A 47 11.53 -2.18 -10.16
C ALA A 47 10.50 -1.79 -9.10
N TYR A 48 9.61 -2.71 -8.75
CA TYR A 48 8.60 -2.49 -7.71
C TYR A 48 9.24 -2.22 -6.34
N GLU A 49 10.25 -3.00 -5.95
CA GLU A 49 10.97 -2.79 -4.69
C GLU A 49 11.71 -1.44 -4.66
N GLN A 50 12.35 -1.06 -5.76
CA GLN A 50 13.01 0.24 -5.85
C GLN A 50 11.99 1.38 -5.82
N ALA A 51 10.87 1.26 -6.53
CA ALA A 51 9.80 2.25 -6.53
C ALA A 51 9.22 2.46 -5.13
N LEU A 52 9.00 1.38 -4.36
CA LEU A 52 8.59 1.48 -2.96
C LEU A 52 9.58 2.28 -2.10
N ARG A 53 10.89 2.10 -2.30
CA ARG A 53 11.94 2.87 -1.59
C ARG A 53 11.89 4.35 -1.96
N GLU A 54 11.74 4.68 -3.25
CA GLU A 54 11.64 6.07 -3.70
C GLU A 54 10.37 6.77 -3.16
N LEU A 55 9.25 6.04 -3.10
CA LEU A 55 7.98 6.56 -2.58
C LEU A 55 7.93 6.61 -1.04
N GLU A 56 8.87 5.97 -0.35
CA GLU A 56 8.87 5.80 1.11
C GLU A 56 8.70 7.13 1.83
N ARG A 57 9.38 8.20 1.38
CA ARG A 57 9.27 9.52 2.00
C ARG A 57 7.85 10.08 1.92
N ALA A 58 7.18 9.94 0.77
CA ALA A 58 5.82 10.42 0.59
C ALA A 58 4.85 9.61 1.46
N PHE A 59 5.00 8.29 1.49
CA PHE A 59 4.21 7.41 2.36
C PHE A 59 4.44 7.68 3.84
N ALA A 60 5.67 7.97 4.26
CA ALA A 60 6.00 8.33 5.63
C ALA A 60 5.31 9.62 6.08
N LEU A 61 5.13 10.60 5.18
CA LEU A 61 4.37 11.82 5.49
C LEU A 61 2.88 11.50 5.70
N THR A 62 2.28 10.70 4.81
CA THR A 62 0.89 10.23 4.97
C THR A 62 0.73 9.46 6.28
N TRP A 63 1.67 8.56 6.58
CA TRP A 63 1.67 7.78 7.81
C TRP A 63 1.82 8.63 9.08
N THR A 64 2.74 9.59 9.07
CA THR A 64 2.94 10.54 10.17
C THR A 64 1.67 11.35 10.42
N ASP A 65 0.98 11.76 9.35
CA ASP A 65 -0.26 12.50 9.47
C ASP A 65 -1.40 11.67 10.07
N LEU A 66 -1.51 10.37 9.74
CA LEU A 66 -2.41 9.45 10.45
C LEU A 66 -2.06 9.33 11.93
N GLY A 67 -0.77 9.44 12.29
CA GLY A 67 -0.29 9.39 13.68
C GLY A 67 -0.76 10.56 14.56
N LYS A 68 -1.25 11.66 13.96
CA LYS A 68 -1.80 12.80 14.70
C LYS A 68 -3.11 12.47 15.42
N GLN A 69 -3.80 11.40 15.01
CA GLN A 69 -5.06 10.94 15.60
C GLN A 69 -4.85 9.58 16.26
N LYS A 70 -5.24 9.48 17.53
CA LYS A 70 -4.87 8.38 18.46
C LYS A 70 -5.04 6.96 17.90
N TYR A 71 -6.02 6.72 17.03
CA TYR A 71 -6.35 5.37 16.56
C TYR A 71 -6.19 5.14 15.06
N GLN A 72 -5.86 6.16 14.27
CA GLN A 72 -5.85 6.01 12.81
C GLN A 72 -4.75 5.06 12.32
N GLN A 73 -3.53 5.15 12.85
CA GLN A 73 -2.46 4.22 12.50
C GLN A 73 -2.78 2.77 12.91
N ALA A 74 -3.36 2.59 14.10
CA ALA A 74 -3.75 1.26 14.58
C ALA A 74 -4.84 0.63 13.69
N VAL A 75 -5.83 1.42 13.26
CA VAL A 75 -6.87 0.96 12.33
C VAL A 75 -6.29 0.73 10.93
N ALA A 76 -5.40 1.61 10.45
CA ALA A 76 -4.74 1.47 9.15
C ALA A 76 -3.92 0.18 9.04
N LYS A 77 -3.20 -0.23 10.09
CA LYS A 77 -2.51 -1.54 10.15
C LYS A 77 -3.47 -2.70 9.97
N ARG A 78 -4.62 -2.67 10.65
CA ARG A 78 -5.65 -3.71 10.53
C ARG A 78 -6.28 -3.76 9.14
N VAL A 79 -6.45 -2.59 8.49
CA VAL A 79 -6.85 -2.51 7.07
C VAL A 79 -5.77 -3.14 6.17
N GLY A 80 -4.49 -2.84 6.41
CA GLY A 80 -3.37 -3.42 5.64
C GLY A 80 -3.30 -4.94 5.72
N ARG A 81 -3.73 -5.52 6.85
CA ARG A 81 -3.87 -6.97 7.07
C ARG A 81 -5.18 -7.57 6.53
N SER A 82 -6.06 -6.78 5.92
CA SER A 82 -7.38 -7.22 5.42
C SER A 82 -8.29 -7.84 6.50
N GLU A 83 -8.18 -7.37 7.74
CA GLU A 83 -8.98 -7.87 8.87
C GLU A 83 -10.47 -7.48 8.77
N VAL A 84 -11.34 -8.30 9.37
CA VAL A 84 -12.73 -7.90 9.63
C VAL A 84 -12.78 -7.07 10.92
N LEU A 85 -12.96 -5.76 10.79
CA LEU A 85 -12.66 -4.82 11.86
C LEU A 85 -13.58 -4.88 13.09
N PHE A 86 -14.76 -5.49 12.94
CA PHE A 86 -15.82 -5.49 13.96
C PHE A 86 -16.19 -6.87 14.51
N GLN A 87 -15.50 -7.94 14.10
CA GLN A 87 -15.67 -9.26 14.71
C GLN A 87 -14.72 -9.37 15.90
N SER A 88 -15.29 -9.57 17.09
CA SER A 88 -14.70 -9.35 18.41
C SER A 88 -13.41 -10.11 18.71
N THR A 89 -12.35 -9.39 19.09
CA THR A 89 -11.53 -9.47 20.33
C THR A 89 -10.48 -8.34 20.23
N THR A 90 -10.93 -7.12 19.90
CA THR A 90 -10.03 -6.04 19.46
C THR A 90 -9.85 -5.03 20.56
N GLU A 91 -8.60 -4.67 20.83
CA GLU A 91 -8.18 -3.67 21.82
C GLU A 91 -8.78 -2.28 21.59
N LEU A 92 -9.31 -2.01 20.38
CA LEU A 92 -9.82 -0.70 19.98
C LEU A 92 -11.34 -0.58 20.18
N PRO A 93 -11.84 0.51 20.80
CA PRO A 93 -13.27 0.78 20.91
C PRO A 93 -13.92 0.93 19.52
N ARG A 94 -15.09 0.31 19.33
CA ARG A 94 -15.82 0.32 18.04
C ARG A 94 -16.06 1.73 17.49
N ILE A 95 -16.43 2.68 18.34
CA ILE A 95 -16.71 4.06 17.93
C ILE A 95 -15.45 4.74 17.36
N GLU A 96 -14.29 4.42 17.93
CA GLU A 96 -13.01 4.97 17.49
C GLU A 96 -12.54 4.34 16.18
N VAL A 97 -12.80 3.05 15.98
CA VAL A 97 -12.60 2.38 14.69
C VAL A 97 -13.45 3.04 13.60
N LEU A 98 -14.74 3.30 13.87
CA LEU A 98 -15.63 3.97 12.92
C LEU A 98 -15.16 5.38 12.58
N ARG A 99 -14.81 6.18 13.59
CA ARG A 99 -14.26 7.55 13.39
C ARG A 99 -12.99 7.55 12.56
N ALA A 100 -12.07 6.63 12.84
CA ALA A 100 -10.83 6.49 12.08
C ALA A 100 -11.11 6.11 10.61
N LEU A 101 -12.01 5.16 10.37
CA LEU A 101 -12.41 4.76 9.02
C LEU A 101 -13.08 5.90 8.26
N ASP A 102 -14.01 6.62 8.88
CA ASP A 102 -14.70 7.74 8.24
C ASP A 102 -13.71 8.86 7.87
N ALA A 103 -12.76 9.17 8.77
CA ALA A 103 -11.71 10.15 8.49
C ALA A 103 -10.77 9.71 7.35
N MET A 104 -10.34 8.44 7.32
CA MET A 104 -9.50 7.93 6.24
C MET A 104 -10.25 7.86 4.91
N ARG A 105 -11.55 7.53 4.91
CA ARG A 105 -12.41 7.56 3.71
C ARG A 105 -12.62 8.96 3.18
N ALA A 106 -12.85 9.94 4.06
CA ALA A 106 -13.00 11.34 3.67
C ALA A 106 -11.75 11.90 2.97
N ARG A 107 -10.58 11.31 3.26
CA ARG A 107 -9.30 11.62 2.61
C ARG A 107 -9.00 10.77 1.36
N GLY A 108 -9.89 9.85 1.00
CA GLY A 108 -9.68 8.93 -0.13
C GLY A 108 -8.59 7.87 0.12
N LEU A 109 -8.25 7.58 1.38
CA LEU A 109 -7.18 6.61 1.68
C LEU A 109 -7.68 5.16 1.69
N VAL A 110 -8.92 4.94 2.09
CA VAL A 110 -9.52 3.60 2.19
C VAL A 110 -10.91 3.57 1.59
N LEU A 111 -11.32 2.40 1.13
CA LEU A 111 -12.65 2.12 0.60
C LEU A 111 -13.26 0.89 1.29
N ARG A 112 -14.59 0.84 1.34
CA ARG A 112 -15.31 -0.29 1.95
C ARG A 112 -15.57 -1.35 0.87
N VAL A 113 -15.00 -2.54 1.05
CA VAL A 113 -15.15 -3.68 0.12
C VAL A 113 -16.17 -4.72 0.58
N GLY A 114 -16.59 -4.66 1.84
CA GLY A 114 -17.55 -5.62 2.38
C GLY A 114 -18.06 -5.27 3.76
N ARG A 115 -18.73 -6.24 4.40
CA ARG A 115 -19.21 -6.09 5.78
C ARG A 115 -18.01 -6.07 6.74
N GLY A 116 -17.68 -4.88 7.23
CA GLY A 116 -16.56 -4.67 8.17
C GLY A 116 -15.17 -4.86 7.54
N ARG A 117 -15.08 -4.92 6.21
CA ARG A 117 -13.84 -5.05 5.44
C ARG A 117 -13.60 -3.77 4.65
N TYR A 118 -12.35 -3.33 4.69
CA TYR A 118 -11.86 -2.12 4.03
C TYR A 118 -10.51 -2.42 3.42
N GLU A 119 -10.18 -1.71 2.35
CA GLU A 119 -8.90 -1.78 1.66
C GLU A 119 -8.38 -0.36 1.43
N PHE A 120 -7.06 -0.22 1.29
CA PHE A 120 -6.49 1.05 0.85
C PHE A 120 -6.82 1.28 -0.63
N VAL A 121 -7.01 2.54 -1.01
CA VAL A 121 -7.19 2.93 -2.41
C VAL A 121 -5.87 2.74 -3.19
N GLU A 122 -4.74 2.97 -2.54
CA GLU A 122 -3.39 2.88 -3.12
C GLU A 122 -2.68 1.61 -2.61
N PRO A 123 -2.50 0.57 -3.45
CA PRO A 123 -1.92 -0.71 -3.02
C PRO A 123 -0.47 -0.62 -2.55
N MET A 124 0.33 0.28 -3.13
CA MET A 124 1.72 0.46 -2.70
C MET A 124 1.80 1.11 -1.30
N PHE A 125 0.88 2.02 -0.98
CA PHE A 125 0.76 2.52 0.39
C PHE A 125 0.31 1.43 1.37
N ALA A 126 -0.60 0.54 0.94
CA ALA A 126 -0.98 -0.64 1.73
C ALA A 126 0.23 -1.53 2.05
N GLU A 127 1.09 -1.76 1.05
CA GLU A 127 2.32 -2.54 1.19
C GLU A 127 3.31 -1.86 2.14
N TYR A 128 3.49 -0.55 2.04
CA TYR A 128 4.28 0.22 2.99
C TYR A 128 3.79 0.05 4.43
N VAL A 129 2.47 0.17 4.68
CA VAL A 129 1.88 -0.02 6.02
C VAL A 129 2.09 -1.45 6.53
N ARG A 130 1.95 -2.48 5.67
CA ARG A 130 2.23 -3.87 6.04
C ARG A 130 3.69 -4.10 6.45
N ARG A 131 4.65 -3.46 5.75
CA ARG A 131 6.08 -3.55 6.09
C ARG A 131 6.40 -2.91 7.43
N LEU A 132 5.85 -1.73 7.71
CA LEU A 132 5.99 -1.09 9.02
C LEU A 132 5.47 -1.98 10.15
N ASP A 133 4.35 -2.65 9.92
CA ASP A 133 3.75 -3.50 10.91
C ASP A 133 4.54 -4.80 11.14
N SER A 134 5.06 -5.40 10.06
CA SER A 134 5.90 -6.60 10.13
C SER A 134 7.25 -6.32 10.79
N ALA A 135 7.85 -5.15 10.55
CA ALA A 135 9.10 -4.72 11.19
C ALA A 135 8.95 -4.55 12.72
N VAL A 136 7.75 -4.19 13.19
CA VAL A 136 7.44 -4.10 14.63
C VAL A 136 7.21 -5.48 15.26
N MET A 137 6.91 -6.51 14.45
CA MET A 137 6.67 -7.89 14.91
C MET A 137 7.91 -8.80 14.79
N ALA A 138 9.01 -8.32 14.21
CA ALA A 138 10.29 -9.03 14.21
C ALA A 138 10.96 -8.94 15.59
N PRO A 139 11.46 -10.05 16.16
CA PRO A 139 12.04 -10.10 17.51
C PRO A 139 13.34 -9.28 17.65
#